data_AF-A0AAE0ZQ08-F1
#
_entry.id   AF-A0AAE0ZQ08-F1
#
_cell.length_a   1.000
_cell.length_b   1.000
_cell.length_c   1.000
_cell.angle_alpha   90.00
_cell.angle_beta   90.00
_cell.angle_gamma   90.00
#
_symmetry.space_group_name_H-M   'P 1'
#
loop_
_entity.id
_entity.type
_entity.pdbx_description
1 polymer ?
#
loop_
_entity_poly.entity_id
_entity_poly.type
_entity_poly.pdbx_seq_one_letter_code
_entity_poly.pdbx_strand_id
1 'polypeptide(L)'
;MRLPSPANKSLHLPDSRDYRPGSATETNSCQDVREVPLNLRSASFMKPDGLDIFYQKYTEAYGILVVSSKHVPDDALRRACYVLRFMLADHSVVREWVYRMSGRIGVMGKDEVTNDIPEHRHYSDWWNRRTRGLGSSYNMPVTTAGEENILCYQKDNYRSQDIMVHELSHCIHFLGAAVGIQGWDGRLRAAYAHAKKTGLFEDTYFMENAQEYFAEGVQSYFNVQKFVPYPDGVQGPIATRDALKDYDPDLYNVIKEIFPCDNTYLKRCESNRTQEDAQQLRMNCEPKGRCKDNHPACEFWSGTNKCTENQRYMSFECRKSCGICTADENCFDEHVNCGFWASTGECAANPDYMLFSCKKSCKVC
;
A
#
# COMPACT_ATOMS: atom_id res chain seq x y z
N MET A 1 -8.52 -18.97 -10.73
CA MET A 1 -7.15 -19.02 -11.25
C MET A 1 -6.27 -18.23 -10.28
N ARG A 2 -5.21 -18.83 -9.69
CA ARG A 2 -4.30 -18.14 -8.76
C ARG A 2 -3.61 -16.96 -9.46
N LEU A 3 -3.41 -15.81 -8.83
CA LEU A 3 -2.57 -14.78 -9.43
C LEU A 3 -1.11 -15.29 -9.47
N PRO A 4 -0.32 -14.96 -10.49
CA PRO A 4 1.08 -15.32 -10.49
C PRO A 4 1.87 -14.34 -9.62
N SER A 5 2.47 -14.85 -8.53
CA SER A 5 3.36 -14.08 -7.66
C SER A 5 4.77 -14.09 -8.25
N PRO A 6 5.41 -12.95 -8.56
CA PRO A 6 6.80 -12.96 -8.99
C PRO A 6 7.67 -13.38 -7.79
N ALA A 7 8.28 -14.56 -7.94
CA ALA A 7 9.06 -15.25 -6.90
C ALA A 7 10.02 -14.33 -6.12
N ASN A 8 10.11 -14.57 -4.80
CA ASN A 8 11.16 -14.14 -3.86
C ASN A 8 11.98 -12.93 -4.33
N LYS A 9 11.34 -11.76 -4.34
CA LYS A 9 12.00 -10.48 -4.59
C LYS A 9 12.92 -10.20 -3.40
N SER A 10 14.22 -10.47 -3.58
CA SER A 10 15.28 -10.09 -2.63
C SER A 10 15.09 -8.63 -2.19
N LEU A 11 14.97 -8.42 -0.87
CA LEU A 11 14.93 -7.10 -0.23
C LEU A 11 16.34 -6.49 -0.27
N HIS A 12 16.73 -5.92 -1.40
CA HIS A 12 17.81 -4.94 -1.43
C HIS A 12 17.17 -3.59 -1.73
N LEU A 13 17.12 -2.73 -0.70
CA LEU A 13 16.66 -1.37 -0.87
C LEU A 13 17.59 -0.67 -1.86
N PRO A 14 17.04 0.10 -2.81
CA PRO A 14 17.86 0.88 -3.72
C PRO A 14 18.66 1.96 -2.97
N ASP A 15 19.75 2.43 -3.58
CA ASP A 15 20.54 3.52 -3.02
C ASP A 15 19.67 4.77 -2.84
N SER A 16 19.83 5.47 -1.71
CA SER A 16 19.17 6.75 -1.42
C SER A 16 19.26 7.80 -2.54
N ARG A 17 20.30 7.72 -3.39
CA ARG A 17 20.49 8.60 -4.55
C ARG A 17 19.51 8.33 -5.70
N ASP A 18 18.87 7.16 -5.70
CA ASP A 18 17.86 6.78 -6.70
C ASP A 18 16.45 7.25 -6.31
N TYR A 19 16.26 7.79 -5.11
CA TYR A 19 14.94 8.22 -4.66
C TYR A 19 14.47 9.45 -5.43
N ARG A 20 13.18 9.44 -5.80
CA ARG A 20 12.52 10.58 -6.41
C ARG A 20 12.63 11.82 -5.50
N PRO A 21 13.11 12.95 -6.03
CA PRO A 21 13.20 14.18 -5.26
C PRO A 21 11.81 14.75 -4.91
N GLY A 22 11.76 15.55 -3.85
CA GLY A 22 10.52 16.13 -3.33
C GLY A 22 9.81 15.20 -2.36
N SER A 23 8.49 15.39 -2.25
CA SER A 23 7.62 14.63 -1.35
C SER A 23 6.25 14.41 -2.00
N ALA A 24 5.54 13.39 -1.52
CA ALA A 24 4.15 13.19 -1.87
C ALA A 24 3.35 14.45 -1.51
N THR A 25 2.30 14.76 -2.27
CA THR A 25 1.38 15.87 -1.96
C THR A 25 0.18 15.36 -1.16
N GLU A 26 -0.79 16.24 -0.86
CA GLU A 26 -2.11 15.86 -0.34
C GLU A 26 -3.23 16.09 -1.39
N THR A 27 -2.84 16.53 -2.57
CA THR A 27 -3.75 16.87 -3.67
C THR A 27 -3.80 15.74 -4.68
N ASN A 28 -4.77 15.79 -5.59
CA ASN A 28 -4.83 14.91 -6.75
C ASN A 28 -5.32 15.70 -7.97
N SER A 29 -5.10 15.12 -9.15
CA SER A 29 -5.63 15.63 -10.40
C SER A 29 -6.41 14.54 -11.14
N CYS A 30 -7.04 13.62 -10.40
CA CYS A 30 -7.60 12.38 -10.97
C CYS A 30 -8.57 12.61 -12.13
N GLN A 31 -9.31 13.72 -12.14
CA GLN A 31 -10.25 14.04 -13.23
C GLN A 31 -9.58 14.58 -14.50
N ASP A 32 -8.38 15.11 -14.36
CA ASP A 32 -7.60 15.69 -15.44
C ASP A 32 -6.64 14.64 -16.02
N VAL A 33 -7.11 13.97 -17.07
CA VAL A 33 -6.31 13.04 -17.87
C VAL A 33 -5.69 13.83 -19.02
N ARG A 34 -4.36 13.87 -19.03
CA ARG A 34 -3.56 14.72 -19.92
C ARG A 34 -2.39 13.94 -20.52
N GLU A 35 -1.66 14.57 -21.43
CA GLU A 35 -0.43 13.97 -21.97
C GLU A 35 0.67 13.88 -20.91
N VAL A 36 1.54 12.87 -21.03
CA VAL A 36 2.69 12.70 -20.13
C VAL A 36 3.68 13.87 -20.32
N PRO A 37 3.94 14.68 -19.28
CA PRO A 37 4.89 15.80 -19.35
C PRO A 37 6.31 15.37 -19.72
N LEU A 38 7.00 16.19 -20.53
CA LEU A 38 8.37 15.92 -20.99
C LEU A 38 9.35 15.69 -19.84
N ASN A 39 9.22 16.45 -18.75
CA ASN A 39 10.08 16.31 -17.58
C ASN A 39 9.93 14.95 -16.86
N LEU A 40 8.76 14.31 -16.94
CA LEU A 40 8.57 12.95 -16.42
C LEU A 40 9.11 11.88 -17.38
N ARG A 41 9.11 12.15 -18.69
CA ARG A 41 9.70 11.24 -19.70
C ARG A 41 11.21 11.12 -19.54
N SER A 42 11.90 12.22 -19.25
CA SER A 42 13.37 12.25 -19.13
C SER A 42 13.87 12.13 -17.68
N ALA A 43 12.99 11.87 -16.72
CA ALA A 43 13.36 11.81 -15.30
C ALA A 43 14.14 10.52 -14.99
N SER A 44 15.44 10.65 -14.69
CA SER A 44 16.30 9.51 -14.33
C SER A 44 15.85 8.76 -13.07
N PHE A 45 15.11 9.41 -12.18
CA PHE A 45 14.54 8.77 -10.99
C PHE A 45 13.31 7.89 -11.31
N MET A 46 12.75 7.96 -12.52
CA MET A 46 11.69 7.07 -12.97
C MET A 46 12.34 5.78 -13.49
N LYS A 47 12.42 4.74 -12.66
CA LYS A 47 13.06 3.47 -13.04
C LYS A 47 12.31 2.76 -14.17
N PRO A 48 12.98 2.11 -15.15
CA PRO A 48 14.44 1.94 -15.22
C PRO A 48 15.21 3.18 -15.71
N ASP A 49 14.70 4.00 -16.63
CA ASP A 49 15.35 5.24 -17.15
C ASP A 49 14.33 6.18 -17.82
N GLY A 50 13.43 6.79 -17.06
CA GLY A 50 12.34 7.63 -17.57
C GLY A 50 11.05 6.87 -17.87
N LEU A 51 10.04 7.60 -18.38
CA LEU A 51 8.79 7.01 -18.88
C LEU A 51 8.87 6.81 -20.40
N ASP A 52 8.75 5.55 -20.82
CA ASP A 52 8.71 5.12 -22.22
C ASP A 52 7.65 5.88 -23.03
N ILE A 53 7.89 6.04 -24.33
CA ILE A 53 6.95 6.69 -25.26
C ILE A 53 5.60 5.95 -25.37
N PHE A 54 5.53 4.68 -24.97
CA PHE A 54 4.29 3.93 -24.84
C PHE A 54 3.26 4.68 -23.98
N TYR A 55 3.70 5.30 -22.88
CA TYR A 55 2.83 6.08 -22.03
C TYR A 55 2.47 7.40 -22.72
N GLN A 56 1.19 7.56 -23.03
CA GLN A 56 0.64 8.72 -23.73
C GLN A 56 -0.36 9.49 -22.89
N LYS A 57 -1.04 8.83 -21.94
CA LYS A 57 -1.98 9.44 -20.99
C LYS A 57 -1.46 9.38 -19.57
N TYR A 58 -1.85 10.40 -18.79
CA TYR A 58 -1.33 10.65 -17.46
C TYR A 58 -2.39 11.32 -16.58
N THR A 59 -2.47 10.88 -15.32
CA THR A 59 -3.04 11.61 -14.20
C THR A 59 -2.31 11.21 -12.91
N GLU A 60 -2.65 11.80 -11.77
CA GLU A 60 -1.97 11.51 -10.50
C GLU A 60 -2.81 11.78 -9.26
N ALA A 61 -2.47 11.06 -8.19
CA ALA A 61 -2.84 11.41 -6.83
C ALA A 61 -1.57 11.49 -5.99
N TYR A 62 -1.46 12.54 -5.16
CA TYR A 62 -0.35 12.72 -4.23
C TYR A 62 1.04 12.84 -4.89
N GLY A 63 1.11 13.24 -6.15
CA GLY A 63 2.33 13.21 -6.94
C GLY A 63 2.68 11.83 -7.53
N ILE A 64 1.89 10.79 -7.25
CA ILE A 64 2.08 9.40 -7.67
C ILE A 64 1.27 9.14 -8.95
N LEU A 65 1.95 8.58 -9.94
CA LEU A 65 1.47 8.61 -11.33
C LEU A 65 0.50 7.46 -11.62
N VAL A 66 -0.49 7.75 -12.45
CA VAL A 66 -1.31 6.78 -13.18
C VAL A 66 -1.09 7.04 -14.66
N VAL A 67 -0.55 6.06 -15.36
CA VAL A 67 -0.13 6.18 -16.77
C VAL A 67 -0.73 5.07 -17.61
N SER A 68 -0.89 5.33 -18.90
CA SER A 68 -1.35 4.32 -19.86
C SER A 68 -0.95 4.68 -21.29
N SER A 69 -1.19 3.77 -22.22
CA SER A 69 -1.18 4.10 -23.64
C SER A 69 -2.32 5.05 -24.02
N LYS A 70 -2.33 5.48 -25.28
CA LYS A 70 -3.41 6.28 -25.88
C LYS A 70 -4.72 5.50 -26.05
N HIS A 71 -4.67 4.17 -26.03
CA HIS A 71 -5.81 3.30 -26.33
C HIS A 71 -6.73 3.08 -25.13
N VAL A 72 -6.22 3.27 -23.91
CA VAL A 72 -7.00 3.15 -22.67
C VAL A 72 -7.96 4.33 -22.55
N PRO A 73 -9.24 4.12 -22.22
CA PRO A 73 -10.20 5.20 -22.00
C PRO A 73 -9.87 5.98 -20.72
N ASP A 74 -10.13 7.30 -20.74
CA ASP A 74 -9.83 8.19 -19.62
C ASP A 74 -10.52 7.76 -18.32
N ASP A 75 -11.72 7.17 -18.42
CA ASP A 75 -12.46 6.65 -17.28
C ASP A 75 -11.68 5.58 -16.50
N ALA A 76 -10.87 4.76 -17.20
CA ALA A 76 -10.02 3.76 -16.53
C ALA A 76 -8.89 4.43 -15.73
N LEU A 77 -8.28 5.49 -16.26
CA LEU A 77 -7.25 6.25 -15.53
C LEU A 77 -7.86 6.98 -14.33
N ARG A 78 -9.05 7.59 -14.49
CA ARG A 78 -9.79 8.24 -13.40
C ARG A 78 -10.08 7.26 -12.27
N ARG A 79 -10.59 6.06 -12.60
CA ARG A 79 -10.84 5.01 -11.60
C ARG A 79 -9.56 4.51 -10.95
N ALA A 80 -8.52 4.20 -11.72
CA ALA A 80 -7.24 3.78 -11.16
C ALA A 80 -6.65 4.85 -10.23
N CYS A 81 -6.80 6.13 -10.58
CA CYS A 81 -6.41 7.26 -9.73
C CYS A 81 -7.27 7.36 -8.46
N TYR A 82 -8.58 7.07 -8.53
CA TYR A 82 -9.41 6.93 -7.33
C TYR A 82 -8.90 5.82 -6.41
N VAL A 83 -8.58 4.63 -6.94
CA VAL A 83 -8.06 3.52 -6.12
C VAL A 83 -6.75 3.93 -5.44
N LEU A 84 -5.85 4.58 -6.17
CA LEU A 84 -4.61 5.15 -5.63
C LEU A 84 -4.87 6.18 -4.54
N ARG A 85 -5.75 7.15 -4.81
CA ARG A 85 -6.16 8.21 -3.89
C ARG A 85 -6.72 7.63 -2.61
N PHE A 86 -7.57 6.61 -2.73
CA PHE A 86 -8.20 5.92 -1.61
C PHE A 86 -7.18 5.15 -0.78
N MET A 87 -6.40 4.25 -1.39
CA MET A 87 -5.52 3.34 -0.66
C MET A 87 -4.30 4.04 -0.04
N LEU A 88 -3.92 5.23 -0.53
CA LEU A 88 -2.84 6.01 0.07
C LEU A 88 -3.33 7.18 0.94
N ALA A 89 -4.64 7.32 1.16
CA ALA A 89 -5.19 8.40 1.98
C ALA A 89 -4.74 8.29 3.44
N ASP A 90 -4.81 7.08 3.97
CA ASP A 90 -4.83 6.87 5.41
C ASP A 90 -3.49 7.09 6.09
N HIS A 91 -2.37 6.82 5.41
CA HIS A 91 -1.05 6.76 6.04
C HIS A 91 -0.01 7.60 5.27
N SER A 92 0.38 8.74 5.83
CA SER A 92 1.24 9.71 5.12
C SER A 92 2.64 9.17 4.79
N VAL A 93 3.19 8.34 5.67
CA VAL A 93 4.49 7.68 5.55
C VAL A 93 4.54 6.71 4.38
N VAL A 94 3.56 5.81 4.33
CA VAL A 94 3.42 4.83 3.25
C VAL A 94 3.33 5.57 1.93
N ARG A 95 2.50 6.61 1.88
CA ARG A 95 2.35 7.48 0.71
C ARG A 95 3.65 8.18 0.30
N GLU A 96 4.40 8.74 1.25
CA GLU A 96 5.69 9.38 1.00
C GLU A 96 6.71 8.39 0.43
N TRP A 97 6.77 7.18 0.98
CA TRP A 97 7.70 6.16 0.51
C TRP A 97 7.32 5.61 -0.86
N VAL A 98 6.03 5.38 -1.14
CA VAL A 98 5.56 5.03 -2.51
C VAL A 98 5.95 6.13 -3.51
N TYR A 99 5.83 7.41 -3.15
CA TYR A 99 6.30 8.52 -3.98
C TYR A 99 7.82 8.49 -4.21
N ARG A 100 8.62 8.38 -3.12
CA ARG A 100 10.09 8.40 -3.18
C ARG A 100 10.67 7.23 -3.96
N MET A 101 9.98 6.10 -3.94
CA MET A 101 10.36 4.90 -4.67
C MET A 101 9.90 4.91 -6.13
N SER A 102 9.36 6.04 -6.61
CA SER A 102 8.80 6.17 -7.96
C SER A 102 7.71 5.14 -8.27
N GLY A 103 6.94 4.77 -7.23
CA GLY A 103 5.75 3.95 -7.35
C GLY A 103 4.77 4.59 -8.34
N ARG A 104 4.10 3.76 -9.14
CA ARG A 104 3.09 4.21 -10.11
C ARG A 104 2.14 3.09 -10.49
N ILE A 105 1.05 3.47 -11.14
CA ILE A 105 0.09 2.55 -11.76
C ILE A 105 0.21 2.65 -13.28
N GLY A 106 0.35 1.51 -13.94
CA GLY A 106 0.19 1.35 -15.39
C GLY A 106 -1.14 0.68 -15.71
N VAL A 107 -1.99 1.32 -16.50
CA VAL A 107 -3.25 0.71 -16.96
C VAL A 107 -3.06 0.07 -18.32
N MET A 108 -3.41 -1.21 -18.43
CA MET A 108 -3.39 -1.97 -19.69
C MET A 108 -4.76 -1.88 -20.37
N GLY A 109 -4.79 -1.48 -21.63
CA GLY A 109 -6.01 -1.51 -22.44
C GLY A 109 -6.54 -2.92 -22.63
N LYS A 110 -7.85 -3.06 -22.90
CA LYS A 110 -8.50 -4.37 -23.10
C LYS A 110 -7.89 -5.22 -24.23
N ASP A 111 -7.27 -4.57 -25.22
CA ASP A 111 -6.63 -5.20 -26.39
C ASP A 111 -5.09 -5.25 -26.27
N GLU A 112 -4.55 -4.74 -25.16
CA GLU A 112 -3.12 -4.79 -24.83
C GLU A 112 -2.83 -5.99 -23.92
N VAL A 113 -1.58 -6.43 -23.86
CA VAL A 113 -1.13 -7.56 -23.03
C VAL A 113 -0.07 -7.13 -22.01
N THR A 114 0.24 -8.01 -21.06
CA THR A 114 1.21 -7.75 -19.98
C THR A 114 2.54 -7.18 -20.48
N ASN A 115 3.09 -7.75 -21.55
CA ASN A 115 4.37 -7.33 -22.11
C ASN A 115 4.31 -6.01 -22.90
N ASP A 116 3.13 -5.46 -23.21
CA ASP A 116 3.04 -4.13 -23.82
C ASP A 116 3.45 -3.03 -22.84
N ILE A 117 3.25 -3.27 -21.54
CA ILE A 117 3.79 -2.43 -20.48
C ILE A 117 5.32 -2.47 -20.56
N PRO A 118 5.99 -1.31 -20.76
CA PRO A 118 7.43 -1.23 -20.98
C PRO A 118 8.28 -1.99 -19.96
N GLU A 119 7.90 -1.88 -18.69
CA GLU A 119 8.59 -2.48 -17.55
C GLU A 119 8.48 -4.02 -17.55
N HIS A 120 7.48 -4.59 -18.22
CA HIS A 120 7.19 -6.02 -18.27
C HIS A 120 7.68 -6.71 -19.53
N ARG A 121 8.24 -5.98 -20.52
CA ARG A 121 8.72 -6.53 -21.81
C ARG A 121 9.73 -7.68 -21.67
N HIS A 122 10.40 -7.80 -20.52
CA HIS A 122 11.38 -8.84 -20.24
C HIS A 122 10.74 -10.19 -19.85
N TYR A 123 9.44 -10.23 -19.55
CA TYR A 123 8.73 -11.47 -19.24
C TYR A 123 8.45 -12.30 -20.50
N SER A 124 8.32 -13.62 -20.33
CA SER A 124 7.96 -14.51 -21.44
C SER A 124 6.50 -14.34 -21.87
N ASP A 125 6.18 -14.65 -23.13
CA ASP A 125 4.82 -14.54 -23.69
C ASP A 125 3.76 -15.36 -22.94
N TRP A 126 4.18 -16.32 -22.12
CA TRP A 126 3.29 -17.05 -21.22
C TRP A 126 2.52 -16.10 -20.28
N TRP A 127 3.15 -15.02 -19.83
CA TRP A 127 2.54 -14.02 -18.94
C TRP A 127 1.38 -13.27 -19.60
N ASN A 128 1.44 -13.03 -20.91
CA ASN A 128 0.39 -12.37 -21.68
C ASN A 128 -0.95 -13.12 -21.62
N ARG A 129 -0.92 -14.44 -21.43
CA ARG A 129 -2.12 -15.28 -21.35
C ARG A 129 -2.60 -15.52 -19.92
N ARG A 130 -1.76 -15.19 -18.94
CA ARG A 130 -1.92 -15.67 -17.57
C ARG A 130 -2.40 -14.61 -16.60
N THR A 131 -2.02 -13.35 -16.84
CA THR A 131 -2.34 -12.27 -15.93
C THR A 131 -2.78 -11.02 -16.66
N ARG A 132 -3.62 -10.25 -15.96
CA ARG A 132 -4.07 -8.91 -16.31
C ARG A 132 -3.82 -7.95 -15.16
N GLY A 133 -2.90 -8.30 -14.25
CA GLY A 133 -2.42 -7.48 -13.16
C GLY A 133 -1.08 -7.98 -12.63
N LEU A 134 -0.23 -7.06 -12.20
CA LEU A 134 1.06 -7.38 -11.59
C LEU A 134 1.42 -6.31 -10.56
N GLY A 135 1.82 -6.77 -9.37
CA GLY A 135 2.28 -5.93 -8.28
C GLY A 135 3.73 -5.48 -8.45
N SER A 136 3.99 -4.26 -7.98
CA SER A 136 5.32 -3.64 -8.07
C SER A 136 6.42 -4.37 -7.29
N SER A 137 7.66 -3.94 -7.49
CA SER A 137 8.84 -4.32 -6.70
C SER A 137 9.80 -3.15 -6.57
N TYR A 138 10.82 -3.28 -5.72
CA TYR A 138 11.89 -2.29 -5.57
C TYR A 138 12.56 -1.88 -6.89
N ASN A 139 12.77 -2.84 -7.79
CA ASN A 139 13.44 -2.61 -9.09
C ASN A 139 12.47 -2.31 -10.23
N MET A 140 11.18 -2.52 -9.98
CA MET A 140 10.12 -2.32 -10.97
C MET A 140 8.92 -1.69 -10.25
N PRO A 141 8.98 -0.38 -9.96
CA PRO A 141 8.01 0.29 -9.10
C PRO A 141 6.72 0.64 -9.86
N VAL A 142 6.22 -0.27 -10.69
CA VAL A 142 4.94 -0.16 -11.39
C VAL A 142 4.04 -1.30 -10.95
N THR A 143 2.83 -0.93 -10.52
CA THR A 143 1.70 -1.86 -10.38
C THR A 143 0.85 -1.74 -11.63
N THR A 144 0.30 -2.85 -12.13
CA THR A 144 -0.57 -2.82 -13.31
C THR A 144 -1.88 -3.54 -13.10
N ALA A 145 -2.91 -3.11 -13.82
CA ALA A 145 -4.18 -3.79 -13.94
C ALA A 145 -4.83 -3.53 -15.30
N GLY A 146 -5.63 -4.49 -15.76
CA GLY A 146 -6.40 -4.41 -16.99
C GLY A 146 -7.60 -3.47 -16.87
N GLU A 147 -7.84 -2.69 -17.92
CA GLU A 147 -9.00 -1.82 -18.10
C GLU A 147 -10.32 -2.54 -17.80
N GLU A 148 -10.47 -3.78 -18.28
CA GLU A 148 -11.68 -4.58 -18.10
C GLU A 148 -12.00 -4.85 -16.62
N ASN A 149 -10.96 -4.98 -15.81
CA ASN A 149 -11.09 -5.18 -14.38
C ASN A 149 -11.37 -3.85 -13.69
N ILE A 150 -10.58 -2.81 -13.97
CA ILE A 150 -10.74 -1.47 -13.41
C ILE A 150 -12.16 -0.94 -13.63
N LEU A 151 -12.72 -1.13 -14.82
CA LEU A 151 -14.05 -0.64 -15.21
C LEU A 151 -15.19 -1.66 -15.05
N CYS A 152 -14.90 -2.84 -14.49
CA CYS A 152 -15.88 -3.91 -14.26
C CYS A 152 -16.65 -4.33 -15.52
N TYR A 153 -15.94 -4.50 -16.64
CA TYR A 153 -16.53 -5.02 -17.88
C TYR A 153 -17.10 -6.43 -17.69
N GLN A 154 -18.07 -6.78 -18.53
CA GLN A 154 -18.67 -8.12 -18.50
C GLN A 154 -17.67 -9.22 -18.84
N LYS A 155 -16.72 -8.94 -19.74
CA LYS A 155 -15.63 -9.84 -20.14
C LYS A 155 -14.37 -9.63 -19.29
N ASP A 156 -14.52 -9.68 -17.97
CA ASP A 156 -13.40 -9.69 -17.02
C ASP A 156 -13.32 -11.07 -16.35
N ASN A 157 -12.16 -11.73 -16.47
CA ASN A 157 -11.90 -13.03 -15.85
C ASN A 157 -11.88 -12.97 -14.31
N TYR A 158 -11.70 -11.77 -13.76
CA TYR A 158 -11.62 -11.48 -12.32
C TYR A 158 -12.75 -10.54 -11.88
N ARG A 159 -13.90 -10.54 -12.57
CA ARG A 159 -14.97 -9.55 -12.34
C ARG A 159 -15.41 -9.42 -10.89
N SER A 160 -15.41 -10.53 -10.15
CA SER A 160 -15.81 -10.61 -8.74
C SER A 160 -14.74 -10.19 -7.74
N GLN A 161 -13.56 -9.72 -8.17
CA GLN A 161 -12.44 -9.31 -7.32
C GLN A 161 -11.80 -8.03 -7.82
N ASP A 162 -11.43 -7.13 -6.90
CA ASP A 162 -10.74 -5.91 -7.28
C ASP A 162 -9.22 -6.10 -7.44
N ILE A 163 -8.78 -6.56 -8.62
CA ILE A 163 -7.35 -6.84 -8.88
C ILE A 163 -6.52 -5.57 -8.74
N MET A 164 -7.04 -4.39 -9.09
CA MET A 164 -6.30 -3.15 -8.85
C MET A 164 -6.02 -2.92 -7.35
N VAL A 165 -6.97 -3.25 -6.47
CA VAL A 165 -6.77 -3.18 -5.01
C VAL A 165 -5.73 -4.21 -4.57
N HIS A 166 -5.82 -5.45 -5.06
CA HIS A 166 -4.82 -6.49 -4.78
C HIS A 166 -3.41 -6.05 -5.20
N GLU A 167 -3.22 -5.65 -6.45
CA GLU A 167 -1.89 -5.34 -6.99
C GLU A 167 -1.32 -4.02 -6.43
N LEU A 168 -2.19 -3.07 -6.05
CA LEU A 168 -1.74 -1.87 -5.33
C LEU A 168 -1.37 -2.19 -3.88
N SER A 169 -1.95 -3.23 -3.28
CA SER A 169 -1.53 -3.71 -1.95
C SER A 169 -0.09 -4.20 -1.97
N HIS A 170 0.34 -4.90 -3.03
CA HIS A 170 1.74 -5.27 -3.22
C HIS A 170 2.66 -4.04 -3.32
N CYS A 171 2.23 -2.97 -3.99
CA CYS A 171 2.98 -1.71 -4.04
C CYS A 171 3.07 -1.02 -2.68
N ILE A 172 1.95 -0.94 -1.97
CA ILE A 172 1.92 -0.40 -0.61
C ILE A 172 2.81 -1.21 0.33
N HIS A 173 2.80 -2.53 0.23
CA HIS A 173 3.69 -3.40 0.99
C HIS A 173 5.15 -3.09 0.67
N PHE A 174 5.59 -3.33 -0.56
CA PHE A 174 7.00 -3.28 -0.91
C PHE A 174 7.58 -1.87 -0.87
N LEU A 175 6.90 -0.91 -1.48
CA LEU A 175 7.43 0.44 -1.68
C LEU A 175 7.08 1.40 -0.55
N GLY A 176 6.05 1.08 0.25
CA GLY A 176 5.57 1.91 1.35
C GLY A 176 5.90 1.33 2.72
N ALA A 177 5.10 0.38 3.16
CA ALA A 177 5.09 -0.14 4.53
C ALA A 177 6.41 -0.82 4.93
N ALA A 178 6.96 -1.70 4.08
CA ALA A 178 8.19 -2.43 4.39
C ALA A 178 9.41 -1.52 4.57
N VAL A 179 9.40 -0.34 3.94
CA VAL A 179 10.50 0.63 4.00
C VAL A 179 10.23 1.71 5.04
N GLY A 180 9.01 2.23 5.08
CA GLY A 180 8.65 3.38 5.89
C GLY A 180 8.16 3.08 7.30
N ILE A 181 7.77 1.84 7.60
CA ILE A 181 7.27 1.47 8.92
C ILE A 181 8.20 0.42 9.54
N GLN A 182 8.94 0.84 10.55
CA GLN A 182 9.90 -0.02 11.24
C GLN A 182 9.25 -1.33 11.73
N GLY A 183 9.82 -2.46 11.30
CA GLY A 183 9.40 -3.79 11.71
C GLY A 183 8.05 -4.26 11.16
N TRP A 184 7.40 -3.49 10.27
CA TRP A 184 6.09 -3.85 9.73
C TRP A 184 6.10 -5.19 8.99
N ASP A 185 7.11 -5.41 8.13
CA ASP A 185 7.27 -6.67 7.41
C ASP A 185 7.51 -7.87 8.34
N GLY A 186 8.16 -7.64 9.49
CA GLY A 186 8.32 -8.65 10.54
C GLY A 186 6.98 -9.03 11.18
N ARG A 187 6.11 -8.04 11.47
CA ARG A 187 4.75 -8.28 11.98
C ARG A 187 3.87 -9.02 10.98
N LEU A 188 3.94 -8.64 9.70
CA LEU A 188 3.23 -9.36 8.63
C LEU A 188 3.66 -10.83 8.55
N ARG A 189 4.97 -11.11 8.54
CA ARG A 189 5.49 -12.48 8.51
C ARG A 189 5.12 -13.28 9.76
N ALA A 190 5.08 -12.65 10.93
CA ALA A 190 4.64 -13.28 12.16
C ALA A 190 3.16 -13.65 12.11
N ALA A 191 2.29 -12.75 11.65
CA ALA A 191 0.86 -13.01 11.44
C ALA A 191 0.66 -14.16 10.44
N TYR A 192 1.36 -14.12 9.29
CA TYR A 192 1.31 -15.19 8.30
C TYR A 192 1.76 -16.55 8.85
N ALA A 193 2.86 -16.58 9.62
CA ALA A 193 3.35 -17.80 10.23
C ALA A 193 2.36 -18.36 11.27
N HIS A 194 1.69 -17.49 12.03
CA HIS A 194 0.63 -17.87 12.96
C HIS A 194 -0.58 -18.46 12.24
N ALA A 195 -1.09 -17.80 11.20
CA ALA A 195 -2.19 -18.29 10.36
C ALA A 195 -1.87 -19.67 9.78
N LYS A 196 -0.68 -19.84 9.20
CA LYS A 196 -0.23 -21.13 8.65
C LYS A 196 -0.14 -22.22 9.71
N LYS A 197 0.35 -21.91 10.91
CA LYS A 197 0.47 -22.86 12.03
C LYS A 197 -0.89 -23.31 12.56
N THR A 198 -1.88 -22.43 12.52
CA THR A 198 -3.23 -22.65 13.07
C THR A 198 -4.24 -23.15 12.03
N GLY A 199 -3.85 -23.28 10.77
CA GLY A 199 -4.70 -23.76 9.69
C GLY A 199 -5.67 -22.71 9.16
N LEU A 200 -5.45 -21.42 9.46
CA LEU A 200 -6.25 -20.35 8.88
C LEU A 200 -6.01 -20.28 7.37
N PHE A 201 -7.10 -20.03 6.63
CA PHE A 201 -7.09 -19.90 5.17
C PHE A 201 -6.53 -21.12 4.41
N GLU A 202 -6.59 -22.32 5.01
CA GLU A 202 -6.19 -23.56 4.35
C GLU A 202 -6.90 -23.73 2.99
N ASP A 203 -6.13 -24.18 2.00
CA ASP A 203 -6.56 -24.35 0.60
C ASP A 203 -7.12 -23.08 -0.07
N THR A 204 -6.56 -21.91 0.27
CA THR A 204 -6.84 -20.65 -0.43
C THR A 204 -5.56 -19.97 -0.90
N TYR A 205 -5.70 -18.94 -1.73
CA TYR A 205 -4.58 -18.16 -2.25
C TYR A 205 -3.90 -17.29 -1.20
N PHE A 206 -4.58 -16.96 -0.09
CA PHE A 206 -3.97 -16.30 1.06
C PHE A 206 -2.71 -17.03 1.56
N MET A 207 -2.68 -18.36 1.44
CA MET A 207 -1.60 -19.20 1.96
C MET A 207 -0.46 -19.46 0.97
N GLU A 208 -0.42 -18.74 -0.16
CA GLU A 208 0.68 -18.85 -1.12
C GLU A 208 1.99 -18.29 -0.51
N ASN A 209 1.95 -17.08 0.04
CA ASN A 209 3.06 -16.44 0.76
C ASN A 209 2.54 -15.25 1.59
N ALA A 210 3.43 -14.62 2.38
CA ALA A 210 3.05 -13.50 3.25
C ALA A 210 2.58 -12.25 2.47
N GLN A 211 3.04 -12.06 1.24
CA GLN A 211 2.61 -10.97 0.36
C GLN A 211 1.17 -11.18 -0.11
N GLU A 212 0.83 -12.38 -0.60
CA GLU A 212 -0.54 -12.71 -1.01
C GLU A 212 -1.49 -12.73 0.17
N TYR A 213 -1.04 -13.22 1.33
CA TYR A 213 -1.77 -13.12 2.60
C TYR A 213 -2.19 -11.68 2.92
N PHE A 214 -1.28 -10.72 2.74
CA PHE A 214 -1.60 -9.30 2.89
C PHE A 214 -2.56 -8.80 1.82
N ALA A 215 -2.26 -9.02 0.53
CA ALA A 215 -3.03 -8.47 -0.57
C ALA A 215 -4.47 -9.02 -0.63
N GLU A 216 -4.65 -10.33 -0.41
CA GLU A 216 -5.96 -10.97 -0.30
C GLU A 216 -6.71 -10.47 0.95
N GLY A 217 -6.00 -10.27 2.06
CA GLY A 217 -6.55 -9.67 3.28
C GLY A 217 -7.07 -8.25 3.05
N VAL A 218 -6.33 -7.42 2.30
CA VAL A 218 -6.77 -6.06 1.95
C VAL A 218 -8.04 -6.10 1.08
N GLN A 219 -8.16 -7.05 0.15
CA GLN A 219 -9.40 -7.25 -0.60
C GLN A 219 -10.58 -7.53 0.34
N SER A 220 -10.41 -8.42 1.33
CA SER A 220 -11.45 -8.69 2.32
C SER A 220 -11.73 -7.47 3.20
N TYR A 221 -10.71 -6.75 3.65
CA TYR A 221 -10.82 -5.53 4.46
C TYR A 221 -11.59 -4.39 3.75
N PHE A 222 -11.55 -4.33 2.43
CA PHE A 222 -12.37 -3.39 1.64
C PHE A 222 -13.63 -4.00 1.02
N ASN A 223 -14.01 -5.22 1.43
CA ASN A 223 -15.20 -5.93 0.97
C ASN A 223 -15.25 -6.11 -0.56
N VAL A 224 -14.10 -6.35 -1.17
CA VAL A 224 -13.91 -6.58 -2.62
C VAL A 224 -13.32 -7.96 -2.94
N GLN A 225 -13.14 -8.81 -1.93
CA GLN A 225 -12.78 -10.21 -2.12
C GLN A 225 -14.00 -11.03 -2.61
N LYS A 226 -13.75 -12.03 -3.45
CA LYS A 226 -14.78 -12.98 -3.89
C LYS A 226 -15.05 -13.99 -2.78
N PHE A 227 -16.29 -14.03 -2.33
CA PHE A 227 -16.80 -15.06 -1.42
C PHE A 227 -17.01 -16.39 -2.15
N VAL A 228 -16.50 -17.47 -1.56
CA VAL A 228 -16.87 -18.86 -1.90
C VAL A 228 -17.14 -19.59 -0.58
N PRO A 229 -18.24 -20.35 -0.44
CA PRO A 229 -18.63 -20.94 0.84
C PRO A 229 -17.63 -21.96 1.40
N TYR A 230 -16.82 -22.56 0.52
CA TYR A 230 -15.76 -23.51 0.87
C TYR A 230 -14.48 -23.14 0.11
N PRO A 231 -13.28 -23.32 0.70
CA PRO A 231 -12.01 -23.17 -0.01
C PRO A 231 -11.97 -23.96 -1.33
N ASP A 232 -11.54 -23.31 -2.41
CA ASP A 232 -11.49 -23.89 -3.77
C ASP A 232 -10.06 -23.94 -4.36
N GLY A 233 -9.04 -23.87 -3.51
CA GLY A 233 -7.64 -23.73 -3.90
C GLY A 233 -7.24 -22.30 -4.27
N VAL A 234 -8.18 -21.34 -4.31
CA VAL A 234 -7.93 -19.93 -4.58
C VAL A 234 -8.69 -18.99 -3.64
N GLN A 235 -10.01 -19.11 -3.53
CA GLN A 235 -10.87 -18.30 -2.67
C GLN A 235 -11.42 -19.11 -1.50
N GLY A 236 -12.03 -18.41 -0.54
CA GLY A 236 -12.70 -19.00 0.61
C GLY A 236 -13.79 -18.09 1.19
N PRO A 237 -14.28 -18.38 2.40
CA PRO A 237 -15.47 -17.72 2.97
C PRO A 237 -15.18 -16.32 3.55
N ILE A 238 -13.90 -15.94 3.71
CA ILE A 238 -13.51 -14.71 4.40
C ILE A 238 -13.38 -13.57 3.38
N ALA A 239 -14.50 -12.94 3.04
CA ALA A 239 -14.58 -11.94 1.96
C ALA A 239 -14.92 -10.51 2.41
N THR A 240 -15.12 -10.28 3.71
CA THR A 240 -15.52 -8.98 4.27
C THR A 240 -14.62 -8.56 5.42
N ARG A 241 -14.62 -7.26 5.74
CA ARG A 241 -13.85 -6.67 6.84
C ARG A 241 -14.22 -7.29 8.18
N ASP A 242 -15.52 -7.41 8.43
CA ASP A 242 -16.03 -7.94 9.70
C ASP A 242 -15.70 -9.42 9.83
N ALA A 243 -15.90 -10.22 8.77
CA ALA A 243 -15.51 -11.63 8.77
C ALA A 243 -14.00 -11.81 8.97
N LEU A 244 -13.18 -10.96 8.33
CA LEU A 244 -11.73 -10.98 8.51
C LEU A 244 -11.33 -10.65 9.95
N LYS A 245 -11.93 -9.62 10.54
CA LYS A 245 -11.67 -9.20 11.93
C LYS A 245 -11.91 -10.33 12.93
N ASP A 246 -13.01 -11.06 12.75
CA ASP A 246 -13.39 -12.15 13.65
C ASP A 246 -12.57 -13.43 13.40
N TYR A 247 -12.24 -13.71 12.13
CA TYR A 247 -11.54 -14.94 11.73
C TYR A 247 -10.02 -14.87 11.94
N ASP A 248 -9.39 -13.76 11.53
CA ASP A 248 -7.96 -13.53 11.65
C ASP A 248 -7.67 -12.10 12.15
N PRO A 249 -7.76 -11.89 13.48
CA PRO A 249 -7.51 -10.58 14.07
C PRO A 249 -6.06 -10.11 13.89
N ASP A 250 -5.10 -11.01 13.69
CA ASP A 250 -3.69 -10.64 13.47
C ASP A 250 -3.51 -9.97 12.10
N LEU A 251 -4.03 -10.59 11.03
CA LEU A 251 -4.04 -9.99 9.70
C LEU A 251 -4.84 -8.70 9.68
N TYR A 252 -6.03 -8.70 10.29
CA TYR A 252 -6.85 -7.50 10.40
C TYR A 252 -6.06 -6.33 11.00
N ASN A 253 -5.33 -6.56 12.09
CA ASN A 253 -4.56 -5.53 12.77
C ASN A 253 -3.36 -5.04 11.93
N VAL A 254 -2.65 -5.94 11.24
CA VAL A 254 -1.56 -5.56 10.32
C VAL A 254 -2.08 -4.67 9.17
N ILE A 255 -3.26 -4.98 8.63
CA ILE A 255 -3.91 -4.16 7.60
C ILE A 255 -4.38 -2.82 8.20
N LYS A 256 -4.94 -2.83 9.41
CA LYS A 256 -5.42 -1.64 10.11
C LYS A 256 -4.29 -0.64 10.41
N GLU A 257 -3.06 -1.09 10.59
CA GLU A 257 -1.89 -0.19 10.69
C GLU A 257 -1.72 0.66 9.43
N ILE A 258 -2.02 0.12 8.24
CA ILE A 258 -1.90 0.80 6.94
C ILE A 258 -3.15 1.63 6.60
N PHE A 259 -4.33 1.13 6.96
CA PHE A 259 -5.62 1.77 6.66
C PHE A 259 -6.42 2.15 7.92
N PRO A 260 -5.86 2.98 8.81
CA PRO A 260 -6.47 3.33 10.09
C PRO A 260 -7.68 4.26 9.97
N CYS A 261 -7.87 4.98 8.85
CA CYS A 261 -8.90 6.02 8.77
C CYS A 261 -10.33 5.50 8.69
N ASP A 262 -10.57 4.19 8.53
CA ASP A 262 -11.92 3.64 8.35
C ASP A 262 -12.69 4.35 7.21
N ASN A 263 -12.00 4.67 6.13
CA ASN A 263 -12.66 5.14 4.91
C ASN A 263 -13.49 3.99 4.30
N THR A 264 -14.60 4.34 3.64
CA THR A 264 -15.46 3.38 2.92
C THR A 264 -15.08 3.35 1.45
N TYR A 265 -14.67 2.20 0.93
CA TYR A 265 -14.31 2.05 -0.48
C TYR A 265 -15.56 2.00 -1.37
N LEU A 266 -15.58 2.79 -2.44
CA LEU A 266 -16.61 2.71 -3.48
C LEU A 266 -16.20 1.65 -4.49
N LYS A 267 -17.02 0.60 -4.64
CA LYS A 267 -16.70 -0.54 -5.48
C LYS A 267 -16.99 -0.24 -6.94
N ARG A 268 -16.06 -0.62 -7.81
CA ARG A 268 -16.11 -0.37 -9.27
C ARG A 268 -17.34 -0.92 -10.01
N CYS A 269 -18.00 -1.94 -9.45
CA CYS A 269 -19.16 -2.59 -10.09
C CYS A 269 -20.51 -2.06 -9.55
N GLU A 270 -20.49 -1.16 -8.56
CA GLU A 270 -21.69 -0.63 -7.91
C GLU A 270 -22.07 0.74 -8.50
N SER A 271 -23.36 1.11 -8.44
CA SER A 271 -23.87 2.35 -9.03
C SER A 271 -23.37 3.62 -8.35
N ASN A 272 -22.99 3.52 -7.07
CA ASN A 272 -22.39 4.60 -6.28
C ASN A 272 -20.96 4.97 -6.74
N ARG A 273 -20.37 4.23 -7.67
CA ARG A 273 -19.09 4.56 -8.35
C ARG A 273 -19.07 6.01 -8.86
N THR A 274 -20.21 6.53 -9.28
CA THR A 274 -20.39 7.93 -9.70
C THR A 274 -19.99 8.97 -8.65
N GLN A 275 -19.85 8.57 -7.37
CA GLN A 275 -19.49 9.44 -6.24
C GLN A 275 -17.98 9.49 -5.96
N GLU A 276 -17.15 8.75 -6.71
CA GLU A 276 -15.69 8.68 -6.50
C GLU A 276 -15.00 10.03 -6.43
N ASP A 277 -15.38 10.97 -7.29
CA ASP A 277 -14.77 12.30 -7.36
C ASP A 277 -15.16 13.17 -6.17
N ALA A 278 -16.44 13.13 -5.80
CA ALA A 278 -16.98 13.90 -4.69
C ALA A 278 -16.58 13.35 -3.31
N GLN A 279 -16.11 12.10 -3.24
CA GLN A 279 -15.79 11.45 -1.96
C GLN A 279 -14.65 12.18 -1.24
N GLN A 280 -15.00 12.76 -0.09
CA GLN A 280 -14.04 13.29 0.89
C GLN A 280 -13.48 12.13 1.71
N LEU A 281 -12.16 11.96 1.68
CA LEU A 281 -11.48 10.92 2.43
C LEU A 281 -10.91 11.50 3.71
N ARG A 282 -11.01 10.76 4.81
CA ARG A 282 -10.18 11.01 5.98
C ARG A 282 -8.73 10.68 5.61
N MET A 283 -7.81 11.54 6.04
CA MET A 283 -6.39 11.45 5.67
C MET A 283 -5.53 11.39 6.92
N ASN A 284 -4.38 10.73 6.81
CA ASN A 284 -3.32 10.76 7.82
C ASN A 284 -3.78 10.32 9.23
N CYS A 285 -4.50 9.20 9.32
CA CYS A 285 -5.03 8.68 10.57
C CYS A 285 -4.09 7.68 11.24
N GLU A 286 -2.86 7.53 10.74
CA GLU A 286 -1.84 6.77 11.44
C GLU A 286 -1.61 7.35 12.84
N PRO A 287 -1.37 6.50 13.86
CA PRO A 287 -0.94 6.98 15.15
C PRO A 287 0.29 7.86 14.94
N LYS A 288 0.26 9.08 15.50
CA LYS A 288 1.48 9.88 15.64
C LYS A 288 2.38 9.10 16.58
N GLY A 289 3.27 8.28 16.00
CA GLY A 289 4.18 7.43 16.77
C GLY A 289 5.03 8.26 17.74
N ARG A 290 5.76 7.54 18.60
CA ARG A 290 6.65 8.09 19.62
C ARG A 290 7.48 9.20 19.01
N CYS A 291 7.60 10.30 19.73
CA CYS A 291 8.62 11.26 19.42
C CYS A 291 9.99 10.58 19.55
N LYS A 292 10.48 10.08 18.43
CA LYS A 292 11.81 9.52 18.29
C LYS A 292 12.32 9.81 16.90
N ASP A 293 13.63 9.77 16.78
CA ASP A 293 14.28 9.71 15.48
C ASP A 293 14.27 8.25 15.03
N ASN A 294 13.82 8.03 13.80
CA ASN A 294 13.74 6.74 13.14
C ASN A 294 14.97 6.48 12.25
N HIS A 295 15.74 7.52 11.91
CA HIS A 295 16.96 7.41 11.12
C HIS A 295 18.23 7.74 11.95
N PRO A 296 19.29 6.92 11.88
CA PRO A 296 20.50 7.13 12.69
C PRO A 296 21.23 8.44 12.36
N ALA A 297 21.05 8.99 11.16
CA ALA A 297 21.62 10.27 10.76
C ALA A 297 20.79 11.50 11.14
N CYS A 298 19.69 11.35 11.89
CA CYS A 298 18.82 12.47 12.23
C CYS A 298 19.51 13.57 13.01
N GLU A 299 20.39 13.24 13.96
CA GLU A 299 21.17 14.21 14.73
C GLU A 299 22.07 15.06 13.82
N PHE A 300 22.73 14.40 12.86
CA PHE A 300 23.55 15.08 11.86
C PHE A 300 22.70 15.98 10.97
N TRP A 301 21.58 15.47 10.45
CA TRP A 301 20.70 16.21 9.55
C TRP A 301 20.00 17.38 10.25
N SER A 302 19.64 17.27 11.54
CA SER A 302 19.11 18.40 12.29
C SER A 302 20.14 19.48 12.59
N GLY A 303 21.42 19.12 12.66
CA GLY A 303 22.53 20.08 12.69
C GLY A 303 22.74 20.83 11.36
N THR A 304 21.97 20.48 10.32
CA THR A 304 21.95 21.15 9.02
C THR A 304 20.56 21.71 8.73
N ASN A 305 20.36 22.39 7.59
CA ASN A 305 19.05 22.95 7.20
C ASN A 305 18.02 21.90 6.76
N LYS A 306 18.21 20.59 7.03
CA LYS A 306 17.27 19.57 6.56
C LYS A 306 15.92 19.64 7.25
N CYS A 307 15.85 20.06 8.52
CA CYS A 307 14.58 20.24 9.21
C CYS A 307 13.65 21.25 8.53
N THR A 308 14.20 22.21 7.77
CA THR A 308 13.45 23.21 7.01
C THR A 308 13.37 22.90 5.51
N GLU A 309 14.47 22.47 4.89
CA GLU A 309 14.51 22.12 3.45
C GLU A 309 13.77 20.83 3.11
N ASN A 310 13.81 19.86 4.02
CA ASN A 310 13.19 18.55 3.86
C ASN A 310 12.18 18.30 4.99
N GLN A 311 11.39 19.33 5.27
CA GLN A 311 10.50 19.39 6.43
C GLN A 311 9.59 18.17 6.54
N ARG A 312 9.01 17.67 5.43
CA ARG A 312 8.15 16.48 5.47
C ARG A 312 8.90 15.23 5.93
N TYR A 313 10.00 14.88 5.27
CA TYR A 313 10.82 13.73 5.64
C TYR A 313 11.36 13.86 7.06
N MET A 314 11.89 15.03 7.42
CA MET A 314 12.46 15.26 8.75
C MET A 314 11.38 15.30 9.85
N SER A 315 10.18 15.78 9.55
CA SER A 315 9.01 15.70 10.44
C SER A 315 8.44 14.29 10.59
N PHE A 316 8.94 13.34 9.83
CA PHE A 316 8.57 11.95 9.97
C PHE A 316 9.70 11.12 10.59
N GLU A 317 10.88 11.19 10.00
CA GLU A 317 12.06 10.40 10.36
C GLU A 317 12.85 11.00 11.51
N CYS A 318 12.87 12.32 11.65
CA CYS A 318 13.77 13.05 12.56
C CYS A 318 13.02 13.99 13.50
N ARG A 319 11.83 13.60 13.92
CA ARG A 319 10.91 14.44 14.70
C ARG A 319 11.54 14.98 15.96
N LYS A 320 12.30 14.13 16.66
CA LYS A 320 12.97 14.48 17.91
C LYS A 320 14.12 15.44 17.61
N SER A 321 14.99 15.07 16.69
CA SER A 321 16.14 15.87 16.26
C SER A 321 15.75 17.24 15.71
N CYS A 322 14.61 17.35 15.02
CA CYS A 322 14.09 18.63 14.51
C CYS A 322 13.23 19.43 15.51
N GLY A 323 13.14 18.99 16.77
CA GLY A 323 12.39 19.70 17.81
C GLY A 323 10.89 19.79 17.54
N ILE A 324 10.35 18.88 16.74
CA ILE A 324 8.93 18.88 16.32
C ILE A 324 8.04 18.31 17.43
N CYS A 325 8.62 17.48 18.29
CA CYS A 325 7.89 16.79 19.31
C CYS A 325 7.41 17.69 20.45
N THR A 326 6.21 17.43 20.92
CA THR A 326 5.69 17.98 22.19
C THR A 326 5.67 16.90 23.29
N ALA A 327 5.66 17.32 24.56
CA ALA A 327 5.75 16.40 25.70
C ALA A 327 4.62 15.34 25.76
N ASP A 328 3.43 15.64 25.22
CA ASP A 328 2.27 14.74 25.19
C ASP A 328 2.41 13.59 24.17
N GLU A 329 3.21 13.75 23.11
CA GLU A 329 3.36 12.75 22.02
C GLU A 329 4.17 11.51 22.43
N ASN A 330 4.68 11.46 23.66
CA ASN A 330 5.40 10.32 24.22
C ASN A 330 4.56 9.43 25.14
N CYS A 331 3.29 9.76 25.37
CA CYS A 331 2.36 9.02 26.22
C CYS A 331 1.30 8.28 25.40
N PHE A 332 1.67 7.13 24.83
CA PHE A 332 0.73 6.24 24.17
C PHE A 332 1.18 4.78 24.26
N ASP A 333 0.27 3.89 23.89
CA ASP A 333 0.52 2.45 23.83
C ASP A 333 0.94 2.04 22.42
N GLU A 334 2.04 1.30 22.34
CA GLU A 334 2.61 0.83 21.07
C GLU A 334 1.94 -0.41 20.54
N HIS A 335 1.17 -1.09 21.38
CA HIS A 335 0.46 -2.29 21.02
C HIS A 335 -1.03 -2.12 21.28
N VAL A 336 -1.85 -2.54 20.32
CA VAL A 336 -3.32 -2.45 20.41
C VAL A 336 -3.87 -3.21 21.63
N ASN A 337 -3.22 -4.33 21.98
CA ASN A 337 -3.58 -5.13 23.16
C ASN A 337 -3.02 -4.61 24.48
N CYS A 338 -2.30 -3.48 24.51
CA CYS A 338 -1.79 -2.92 25.76
C CYS A 338 -2.91 -2.71 26.80
N GLY A 339 -4.10 -2.28 26.38
CA GLY A 339 -5.24 -2.13 27.28
C GLY A 339 -5.72 -3.47 27.87
N PHE A 340 -5.75 -4.50 27.03
CA PHE A 340 -6.10 -5.86 27.47
C PHE A 340 -5.05 -6.41 28.43
N TRP A 341 -3.77 -6.37 28.06
CA TRP A 341 -2.66 -6.83 28.90
C TRP A 341 -2.57 -6.08 30.23
N ALA A 342 -2.76 -4.77 30.22
CA ALA A 342 -2.86 -3.99 31.45
C ALA A 342 -4.05 -4.43 32.31
N SER A 343 -5.21 -4.70 31.71
CA SER A 343 -6.41 -5.18 32.42
C SER A 343 -6.23 -6.58 33.02
N THR A 344 -5.34 -7.40 32.46
CA THR A 344 -5.00 -8.73 32.99
C THR A 344 -3.81 -8.72 33.96
N GLY A 345 -3.27 -7.55 34.31
CA GLY A 345 -2.22 -7.39 35.32
C GLY A 345 -0.78 -7.44 34.80
N GLU A 346 -0.57 -7.42 33.47
CA GLU A 346 0.76 -7.53 32.87
C GLU A 346 1.66 -6.34 33.23
N CYS A 347 1.12 -5.17 33.56
CA CYS A 347 1.93 -4.03 34.01
C CYS A 347 2.78 -4.35 35.26
N ALA A 348 2.32 -5.28 36.11
CA ALA A 348 3.06 -5.75 37.28
C ALA A 348 3.80 -7.06 37.02
N ALA A 349 3.21 -7.96 36.20
CA ALA A 349 3.81 -9.26 35.90
C ALA A 349 4.96 -9.19 34.89
N ASN A 350 4.93 -8.23 33.97
CA ASN A 350 5.92 -8.03 32.91
C ASN A 350 6.28 -6.54 32.73
N PRO A 351 6.83 -5.90 33.77
CA PRO A 351 7.03 -4.45 33.80
C PRO A 351 8.03 -3.96 32.73
N ASP A 352 9.05 -4.75 32.39
CA ASP A 352 10.06 -4.34 31.41
C ASP A 352 9.43 -4.08 30.03
N TYR A 353 8.55 -4.97 29.59
CA TYR A 353 7.85 -4.79 28.33
C TYR A 353 6.71 -3.78 28.45
N MET A 354 5.92 -3.89 29.51
CA MET A 354 4.67 -3.13 29.65
C MET A 354 4.91 -1.65 29.96
N LEU A 355 5.90 -1.32 30.81
CA LEU A 355 6.22 0.07 31.11
C LEU A 355 6.99 0.76 29.97
N PHE A 356 7.57 -0.01 29.04
CA PHE A 356 8.18 0.53 27.85
C PHE A 356 7.20 0.68 26.68
N SER A 357 6.39 -0.34 26.43
CA SER A 357 5.55 -0.45 25.23
C SER A 357 4.09 -0.07 25.48
N CYS A 358 3.62 -0.12 26.72
CA CYS A 358 2.22 0.08 27.11
C CYS A 358 2.10 1.21 28.15
N LYS A 359 2.85 2.30 27.95
CA LYS A 359 3.00 3.39 28.91
C LYS A 359 1.69 4.02 29.32
N LYS A 360 0.77 4.19 28.36
CA LYS A 360 -0.54 4.80 28.60
C LYS A 360 -1.46 3.84 29.34
N SER A 361 -1.53 2.59 28.91
CA SER A 361 -2.33 1.54 29.56
C SER A 361 -1.83 1.21 30.97
N CYS A 362 -0.53 1.27 31.21
CA CYS A 362 0.08 1.10 32.53
C CYS A 362 0.18 2.39 33.34
N LYS A 363 -0.28 3.54 32.82
CA LYS A 363 -0.31 4.82 33.52
C LYS A 363 1.05 5.27 34.06
N VAL A 364 2.09 5.12 33.24
CA VAL A 364 3.48 5.52 33.56
C VAL A 364 3.99 6.66 32.69
N CYS A 365 3.06 7.34 32.02
CA CYS A 365 3.13 8.76 31.72
C CYS A 365 2.22 9.50 32.72
#